data_AF-A0A367GL54-F1
#
_entry.id   AF-A0A367GL54-F1
#
_cell.length_a   1.000
_cell.length_b   1.000
_cell.length_c   1.000
_cell.angle_alpha   90.00
_cell.angle_beta   90.00
_cell.angle_gamma   90.00
#
_symmetry.space_group_name_H-M   'P 1'
#
loop_
_entity.id
_entity.type
_entity.pdbx_description
1 polymer ?
#
loop_
_entity_poly.entity_id
_entity_poly.type
_entity_poly.pdbx_seq_one_letter_code
_entity_poly.pdbx_strand_id
1 'polypeptide(L)'
;MIKTLILCLSLSISSYSVAQNGKYTNDVRTGCKLWTDNFSENETMNWAGPCLNGYANGNGSITWHQNNKKIAVYRGNVRAGKINGAGKLIIYGYAIFKGNFVNGALNGLGAAYFNNGGKTVGNFSNGNFLNLDAPYLKLLKKEDVALIDSTGIYGNDDNSTGLFYYLLKPRLAKGAIILLPSTGETAENVISCNKKLMQLAYNNNIATAVLSVNFNKSLESDKQTIDFLETVFNRLVEKHKLPKNKFILSGLSLGGCNALRYTEMSRDSTYNTYLKPLAVIGIDPPVDMADLYNNAKEQIIEYEKEGSALSESKKAALNECYFLIEEFHKQYGGSPIEHPQNYIGGSQFSRNQTDGGNAKHLLQLPVRLYCDPDILWQLKYKGRDYYHMNAANLSSMINFLTKKGNKQAEFIPAIGKGFRVDGTRHPHSWSVVDAEGCVKWIRSLIK
;
A
#
# COMPACT_ATOMS: atom_id res chain seq x y z
N MET A 1 -2.45 10.87 21.65
CA MET A 1 -2.72 10.13 20.40
C MET A 1 -2.22 10.97 19.24
N ILE A 2 -0.90 11.20 19.17
CA ILE A 2 -0.24 11.99 18.09
C ILE A 2 0.03 11.07 16.88
N LYS A 3 -0.93 10.20 16.54
CA LYS A 3 -0.88 9.43 15.29
C LYS A 3 -1.50 10.22 14.13
N THR A 4 -2.19 11.31 14.42
CA THR A 4 -2.97 12.11 13.47
C THR A 4 -2.43 13.52 13.28
N LEU A 5 -1.13 13.76 13.50
CA LEU A 5 -0.52 15.09 13.32
C LEU A 5 -0.04 15.36 11.88
N ILE A 6 -0.43 14.52 10.92
CA ILE A 6 0.04 14.58 9.54
C ILE A 6 -1.13 14.22 8.63
N LEU A 7 -2.17 15.04 8.55
CA LEU A 7 -3.35 14.73 7.75
C LEU A 7 -4.22 15.99 7.51
N CYS A 8 -4.84 16.06 6.32
CA CYS A 8 -5.63 17.17 5.74
C CYS A 8 -4.80 18.30 5.09
N LEU A 9 -5.04 18.76 3.84
CA LEU A 9 -6.18 18.61 2.94
C LEU A 9 -5.71 18.76 1.47
N SER A 10 -6.30 18.00 0.55
CA SER A 10 -6.28 18.26 -0.90
C SER A 10 -7.35 19.28 -1.28
N LEU A 11 -7.03 20.21 -2.19
CA LEU A 11 -8.02 21.07 -2.85
C LEU A 11 -7.73 21.15 -4.35
N SER A 12 -8.69 20.66 -5.16
CA SER A 12 -9.02 21.22 -6.46
C SER A 12 -10.52 21.49 -6.51
N ILE A 13 -10.88 22.58 -7.19
CA ILE A 13 -12.11 23.37 -7.04
C ILE A 13 -13.34 22.63 -7.60
N SER A 14 -14.27 22.30 -6.72
CA SER A 14 -15.72 22.49 -6.91
C SER A 14 -16.39 22.38 -5.54
N SER A 15 -17.25 23.35 -5.23
CA SER A 15 -17.83 23.65 -3.93
C SER A 15 -18.52 22.48 -3.22
N TYR A 16 -17.78 21.79 -2.36
CA TYR A 16 -18.28 21.06 -1.18
C TYR A 16 -17.29 21.28 -0.03
N SER A 17 -17.76 21.90 1.04
CA SER A 17 -16.99 22.16 2.26
C SER A 17 -16.81 20.85 3.05
N VAL A 18 -15.67 20.18 2.90
CA VAL A 18 -15.27 19.10 3.81
C VAL A 18 -14.65 19.75 5.05
N ALA A 19 -15.31 19.59 6.19
CA ALA A 19 -14.96 20.26 7.43
C ALA A 19 -13.55 19.85 7.92
N GLN A 20 -12.74 20.84 8.24
CA GLN A 20 -11.59 20.66 9.12
C GLN A 20 -12.13 20.23 10.50
N ASN A 21 -11.89 18.98 10.92
CA ASN A 21 -12.26 18.52 12.28
C ASN A 21 -11.32 19.06 13.38
N GLY A 22 -10.30 19.85 13.01
CA GLY A 22 -9.47 20.58 13.95
C GLY A 22 -10.16 21.81 14.52
N LYS A 23 -9.65 22.29 15.65
CA LYS A 23 -10.15 23.50 16.32
C LYS A 23 -9.00 24.40 16.73
N TYR A 24 -9.30 25.68 16.92
CA TYR A 24 -8.37 26.56 17.62
C TYR A 24 -8.47 26.31 19.12
N THR A 25 -7.31 26.10 19.75
CA THR A 25 -7.15 26.04 21.20
C THR A 25 -6.25 27.18 21.63
N ASN A 26 -6.54 27.78 22.78
CA ASN A 26 -5.70 28.81 23.37
C ASN A 26 -4.51 28.16 24.09
N ASP A 27 -3.30 28.68 23.86
CA ASP A 27 -2.16 28.41 24.73
C ASP A 27 -2.50 28.87 26.15
N VAL A 28 -2.35 27.98 27.12
CA VAL A 28 -2.64 28.23 28.54
C VAL A 28 -1.81 29.37 29.13
N ARG A 29 -0.63 29.66 28.55
CA ARG A 29 0.27 30.71 29.05
C ARG A 29 0.05 32.06 28.38
N THR A 30 -0.09 32.08 27.06
CA THR A 30 -0.12 33.35 26.29
C THR A 30 -1.50 33.73 25.79
N GLY A 31 -2.49 32.82 25.85
CA GLY A 31 -3.81 33.01 25.25
C GLY A 31 -3.81 32.96 23.72
N CYS A 32 -2.65 32.76 23.08
CA CYS A 32 -2.54 32.71 21.63
C CYS A 32 -3.22 31.47 21.06
N LYS A 33 -4.01 31.67 20.00
CA LYS A 33 -4.69 30.60 19.30
C LYS A 33 -3.70 29.78 18.47
N LEU A 34 -3.73 28.48 18.69
CA LEU A 34 -3.06 27.45 17.91
C LEU A 34 -4.10 26.51 17.31
N TRP A 35 -3.87 26.07 16.08
CA TRP A 35 -4.68 25.05 15.44
C TRP A 35 -4.25 23.66 15.91
N THR A 36 -5.21 22.80 16.22
CA THR A 36 -4.97 21.40 16.55
C THR A 36 -5.99 20.49 15.90
N ASP A 37 -5.51 19.35 15.39
CA ASP A 37 -6.34 18.26 14.87
C ASP A 37 -6.48 17.19 15.96
N ASN A 38 -7.71 16.73 16.23
CA ASN A 38 -8.04 15.63 17.16
C ASN A 38 -7.35 15.70 18.54
N PHE A 39 -7.64 16.76 19.28
CA PHE A 39 -7.14 16.99 20.65
C PHE A 39 -7.89 16.12 21.67
N SER A 40 -7.18 15.35 22.49
CA SER A 40 -7.79 14.68 23.65
C SER A 40 -7.96 15.64 24.83
N GLU A 41 -8.91 15.38 25.73
CA GLU A 41 -9.24 16.29 26.85
C GLU A 41 -8.04 16.55 27.79
N ASN A 42 -7.07 15.63 27.86
CA ASN A 42 -5.90 15.73 28.74
C ASN A 42 -4.62 16.23 28.03
N GLU A 43 -4.74 16.74 26.80
CA GLU A 43 -3.62 17.34 26.08
C GLU A 43 -3.54 18.86 26.38
N THR A 44 -2.34 19.42 26.44
CA THR A 44 -2.11 20.87 26.53
C THR A 44 -1.04 21.31 25.55
N MET A 45 -1.13 22.55 25.06
CA MET A 45 -0.17 23.14 24.14
C MET A 45 0.40 24.43 24.70
N ASN A 46 1.73 24.55 24.63
CA ASN A 46 2.43 25.77 25.03
C ASN A 46 3.10 26.39 23.80
N TRP A 47 2.84 27.67 23.55
CA TRP A 47 3.47 28.43 22.48
C TRP A 47 4.58 29.32 23.04
N ALA A 48 5.76 29.25 22.40
CA ALA A 48 6.88 30.15 22.66
C ALA A 48 7.25 30.86 21.35
N GLY A 49 6.68 32.04 21.13
CA GLY A 49 6.94 32.88 19.96
C GLY A 49 5.97 34.07 19.89
N PRO A 50 6.00 34.85 18.79
CA PRO A 50 5.14 36.02 18.65
C PRO A 50 3.65 35.65 18.57
N CYS A 51 2.81 36.58 19.01
CA CYS A 51 1.36 36.47 18.97
C CYS A 51 0.79 37.67 18.22
N LEU A 52 0.27 37.44 17.02
CA LEU A 52 -0.25 38.49 16.15
C LEU A 52 -1.76 38.31 16.01
N ASN A 53 -2.52 39.36 16.38
CA ASN A 53 -3.98 39.37 16.32
C ASN A 53 -4.65 38.20 17.07
N GLY A 54 -4.05 37.78 18.19
CA GLY A 54 -4.53 36.66 19.00
C GLY A 54 -4.16 35.26 18.47
N TYR A 55 -3.35 35.16 17.42
CA TYR A 55 -2.86 33.89 16.87
C TYR A 55 -1.36 33.76 17.01
N ALA A 56 -0.87 32.54 17.26
CA ALA A 56 0.55 32.25 17.15
C ALA A 56 1.05 32.55 15.73
N ASN A 57 2.13 33.33 15.61
CA ASN A 57 2.61 33.80 14.30
C ASN A 57 4.13 34.05 14.34
N GLY A 58 4.82 33.69 13.26
CA GLY A 58 6.28 33.80 13.14
C GLY A 58 7.03 32.56 13.60
N ASN A 59 8.33 32.71 13.82
CA ASN A 59 9.18 31.63 14.31
C ASN A 59 8.97 31.39 15.80
N GLY A 60 8.86 30.13 16.20
CA GLY A 60 8.74 29.76 17.60
C GLY A 60 8.70 28.26 17.83
N SER A 61 8.23 27.87 19.01
CA SER A 61 8.09 26.47 19.39
C SER A 61 6.73 26.17 19.98
N ILE A 62 6.13 25.07 19.53
CA ILE A 62 4.93 24.49 20.14
C ILE A 62 5.36 23.24 20.90
N THR A 63 4.95 23.11 22.15
CA THR A 63 5.17 21.89 22.95
C THR A 63 3.83 21.30 23.35
N TRP A 64 3.62 20.03 23.02
CA TRP A 64 2.45 19.26 23.41
C TRP A 64 2.76 18.42 24.65
N HIS A 65 1.87 18.46 25.63
CA HIS A 65 1.86 17.57 26.78
C HIS A 65 0.59 16.73 26.80
N GLN A 66 0.67 15.51 27.29
CA GLN A 66 -0.47 14.67 27.64
C GLN A 66 -0.24 14.12 29.05
N ASN A 67 -1.20 14.30 29.96
CA ASN A 67 -1.05 13.94 31.37
C ASN A 67 0.26 14.53 31.98
N ASN A 68 0.53 15.81 31.72
CA ASN A 68 1.76 16.54 32.09
C ASN A 68 3.08 15.99 31.53
N LYS A 69 3.05 14.92 30.72
CA LYS A 69 4.24 14.39 30.03
C LYS A 69 4.35 15.01 28.65
N LYS A 70 5.54 15.48 28.31
CA LYS A 70 5.86 16.00 26.98
C LYS A 70 5.80 14.89 25.92
N ILE A 71 4.96 15.07 24.91
CA ILE A 71 4.69 14.06 23.87
C ILE A 71 5.14 14.50 22.46
N ALA A 72 5.17 15.81 22.19
CA ALA A 72 5.75 16.34 20.94
C ALA A 72 6.33 17.75 21.09
N VAL A 73 7.21 18.12 20.16
CA VAL A 73 7.75 19.48 20.00
C VAL A 73 7.86 19.84 18.54
N TYR A 74 7.37 21.02 18.19
CA TYR A 74 7.63 21.66 16.93
C TYR A 74 8.51 22.88 17.14
N ARG A 75 9.46 23.09 16.23
CA ARG A 75 10.26 24.31 16.13
C ARG A 75 10.27 24.76 14.69
N GLY A 76 9.85 25.99 14.43
CA GLY A 76 9.82 26.55 13.08
C GLY A 76 8.77 27.63 12.94
N ASN A 77 8.39 27.85 11.69
CA ASN A 77 7.44 28.89 11.32
C ASN A 77 6.00 28.46 11.63
N VAL A 78 5.21 29.40 12.14
CA VAL A 78 3.76 29.29 12.38
C VAL A 78 3.09 30.50 11.75
N ARG A 79 1.93 30.31 11.10
CA ARG A 79 1.15 31.40 10.50
C ARG A 79 -0.31 31.22 10.88
N ALA A 80 -0.90 32.26 11.49
CA ALA A 80 -2.29 32.25 11.94
C ALA A 80 -2.64 31.00 12.78
N GLY A 81 -1.78 30.66 13.74
CA GLY A 81 -1.96 29.50 14.63
C GLY A 81 -1.63 28.14 14.00
N LYS A 82 -1.34 28.06 12.70
CA LYS A 82 -1.04 26.82 11.98
C LYS A 82 0.45 26.69 11.68
N ILE A 83 1.03 25.52 11.94
CA ILE A 83 2.39 25.16 11.50
C ILE A 83 2.51 25.38 9.98
N ASN A 84 3.38 26.28 9.56
CA ASN A 84 3.51 26.69 8.16
C ASN A 84 4.92 27.24 7.89
N GLY A 85 5.59 26.73 6.86
CA GLY A 85 6.98 27.07 6.51
C GLY A 85 7.99 26.03 6.99
N ALA A 86 9.27 26.35 6.92
CA ALA A 86 10.33 25.45 7.35
C ALA A 86 10.26 25.17 8.87
N GLY A 87 10.44 23.91 9.25
CA GLY A 87 10.45 23.51 10.65
C GLY A 87 10.93 22.08 10.91
N LYS A 88 10.91 21.71 12.20
CA LYS A 88 11.21 20.40 12.73
C LYS A 88 10.18 20.01 13.77
N LEU A 89 9.51 18.88 13.54
CA LEU A 89 8.58 18.26 14.48
C LEU A 89 9.23 17.01 15.07
N ILE A 90 9.16 16.85 16.38
CA ILE A 90 9.62 15.67 17.11
C ILE A 90 8.40 15.10 17.82
N ILE A 91 8.06 13.84 17.53
CA ILE A 91 7.04 13.07 18.26
C ILE A 91 7.80 12.03 19.06
N TYR A 92 7.81 12.18 20.39
CA TYR A 92 8.58 11.28 21.26
C TYR A 92 8.03 9.87 21.18
N GLY A 93 8.92 8.89 21.07
CA GLY A 93 8.55 7.48 20.90
C GLY A 93 8.20 7.10 19.45
N TYR A 94 8.13 8.06 18.52
CA TYR A 94 7.72 7.78 17.14
C TYR A 94 8.75 8.22 16.10
N ALA A 95 8.87 9.52 15.82
CA ALA A 95 9.68 10.01 14.72
C ALA A 95 10.04 11.51 14.81
N ILE A 96 11.04 11.91 14.02
CA ILE A 96 11.43 13.29 13.77
C ILE A 96 11.12 13.63 12.31
N PHE A 97 10.33 14.68 12.09
CA PHE A 97 10.01 15.22 10.77
C PHE A 97 10.73 16.56 10.56
N LYS A 98 11.30 16.75 9.37
CA LYS A 98 11.99 17.97 8.99
C LYS A 98 11.62 18.35 7.56
N GLY A 99 11.38 19.62 7.30
CA GLY A 99 11.13 20.14 5.95
C GLY A 99 10.20 21.33 5.99
N ASN A 100 9.52 21.57 4.87
CA ASN A 100 8.52 22.61 4.77
C ASN A 100 7.14 22.07 5.15
N PHE A 101 6.41 22.79 5.99
CA PHE A 101 5.06 22.44 6.41
C PHE A 101 4.05 23.39 5.78
N VAL A 102 2.88 22.87 5.44
CA VAL A 102 1.73 23.66 4.99
C VAL A 102 0.54 23.19 5.82
N ASN A 103 0.02 24.09 6.66
CA ASN A 103 -1.07 23.81 7.59
C ASN A 103 -0.85 22.53 8.44
N GLY A 104 0.35 22.33 8.99
CA GLY A 104 0.68 21.16 9.80
C GLY A 104 1.19 19.95 9.03
N ALA A 105 0.90 19.85 7.73
CA ALA A 105 1.34 18.73 6.92
C ALA A 105 2.72 18.98 6.27
N LEU A 106 3.61 17.99 6.33
CA LEU A 106 4.90 18.04 5.63
C LEU A 106 4.67 18.04 4.10
N ASN A 107 5.29 18.98 3.39
CA ASN A 107 5.05 19.23 1.98
C ASN A 107 6.34 19.61 1.24
N GLY A 108 6.53 19.07 0.04
CA GLY A 108 7.76 19.22 -0.74
C GLY A 108 8.90 18.38 -0.18
N LEU A 109 10.14 18.84 -0.37
CA LEU A 109 11.31 18.12 0.13
C LEU A 109 11.33 18.10 1.67
N GLY A 110 11.51 16.91 2.22
CA GLY A 110 11.57 16.69 3.66
C GLY A 110 12.22 15.36 4.03
N ALA A 111 12.22 15.10 5.33
CA ALA A 111 12.71 13.85 5.90
C ALA A 111 11.89 13.45 7.14
N ALA A 112 11.63 12.14 7.27
CA ALA A 112 11.18 11.53 8.51
C ALA A 112 12.24 10.52 9.00
N TYR A 113 12.59 10.60 10.29
CA TYR A 113 13.51 9.69 10.96
C TYR A 113 12.74 8.97 12.05
N PHE A 114 12.52 7.67 11.90
CA PHE A 114 11.72 6.86 12.80
C PHE A 114 12.57 6.29 13.93
N ASN A 115 11.97 6.07 15.09
CA ASN A 115 12.66 5.54 16.27
C ASN A 115 13.17 4.10 16.08
N ASN A 116 12.62 3.35 15.13
CA ASN A 116 13.10 2.02 14.74
C ASN A 116 14.39 2.07 13.89
N GLY A 117 14.93 3.27 13.60
CA GLY A 117 16.11 3.47 12.77
C GLY A 117 15.80 3.69 11.28
N GLY A 118 14.56 3.47 10.85
CA GLY A 118 14.10 3.74 9.50
C GLY A 118 14.13 5.23 9.17
N LYS A 119 14.29 5.58 7.89
CA LYS A 119 14.21 6.96 7.42
C LYS A 119 13.61 7.08 6.03
N THR A 120 12.77 8.08 5.82
CA THR A 120 12.32 8.50 4.49
C THR A 120 12.86 9.88 4.20
N VAL A 121 13.47 10.06 3.03
CA VAL A 121 14.02 11.34 2.58
C VAL A 121 13.59 11.53 1.13
N GLY A 122 12.93 12.65 0.84
CA GLY A 122 12.37 12.89 -0.49
C GLY A 122 11.17 13.84 -0.45
N ASN A 123 10.29 13.69 -1.42
CA ASN A 123 9.11 14.52 -1.55
C ASN A 123 7.95 14.02 -0.66
N PHE A 124 7.23 14.97 -0.07
CA PHE A 124 6.01 14.75 0.68
C PHE A 124 4.88 15.57 0.06
N SER A 125 3.67 15.04 0.11
CA SER A 125 2.46 15.72 -0.35
C SER A 125 1.37 15.52 0.69
N ASN A 126 0.93 16.63 1.30
CA ASN A 126 -0.02 16.61 2.41
C ASN A 126 0.36 15.61 3.50
N GLY A 127 1.66 15.57 3.82
CA GLY A 127 2.18 14.72 4.89
C GLY A 127 2.49 13.27 4.48
N ASN A 128 1.92 12.79 3.38
CA ASN A 128 2.24 11.49 2.82
C ASN A 128 3.59 11.51 2.11
N PHE A 129 4.39 10.46 2.31
CA PHE A 129 5.62 10.29 1.54
C PHE A 129 5.25 9.92 0.10
N LEU A 130 5.62 10.78 -0.85
CA LEU A 130 5.31 10.65 -2.27
C LEU A 130 6.59 10.88 -3.07
N ASN A 131 7.43 9.85 -3.11
CA ASN A 131 8.81 9.99 -3.55
C ASN A 131 9.00 9.63 -5.03
N LEU A 132 8.90 10.65 -5.88
CA LEU A 132 9.41 10.65 -7.25
C LEU A 132 10.43 11.78 -7.42
N ASP A 133 11.32 11.65 -8.40
CA ASP A 133 12.18 12.77 -8.79
C ASP A 133 11.33 13.91 -9.39
N ALA A 134 11.77 15.14 -9.19
CA ALA A 134 10.98 16.35 -9.49
C ALA A 134 10.38 16.40 -10.92
N PRO A 135 11.07 15.96 -11.99
CA PRO A 135 10.48 15.94 -13.33
C PRO A 135 9.24 15.02 -13.44
N TYR A 136 9.28 13.85 -12.79
CA TYR A 136 8.17 12.88 -12.84
C TYR A 136 7.06 13.25 -11.87
N LEU A 137 7.40 13.80 -10.71
CA LEU A 137 6.40 14.23 -9.72
C LEU A 137 5.45 15.29 -10.31
N LYS A 138 5.96 16.22 -11.12
CA LYS A 138 5.15 17.22 -11.83
C LYS A 138 4.17 16.62 -12.86
N LEU A 139 4.52 15.44 -13.39
CA LEU A 139 3.75 14.73 -14.41
C LEU A 139 2.75 13.73 -13.81
N LEU A 140 2.95 13.33 -12.55
CA LEU A 140 2.03 12.46 -11.83
C LEU A 140 0.68 13.17 -11.64
N LYS A 141 -0.41 12.53 -12.08
CA LYS A 141 -1.77 13.03 -11.91
C LYS A 141 -2.56 12.12 -10.98
N LYS A 142 -3.20 12.69 -9.97
CA LYS A 142 -4.25 12.01 -9.20
C LYS A 142 -5.59 12.28 -9.90
N GLU A 143 -6.36 11.24 -10.17
CA GLU A 143 -7.70 11.36 -10.74
C GLU A 143 -8.72 10.66 -9.87
N ASP A 144 -9.73 11.39 -9.45
CA ASP A 144 -10.85 10.85 -8.67
C ASP A 144 -11.78 10.04 -9.58
N VAL A 145 -12.27 8.94 -9.04
CA VAL A 145 -13.24 8.06 -9.67
C VAL A 145 -14.60 8.38 -9.10
N ALA A 146 -15.58 8.58 -9.97
CA ALA A 146 -16.95 8.93 -9.58
C ALA A 146 -17.71 7.69 -9.09
N LEU A 147 -17.14 7.02 -8.08
CA LEU A 147 -17.67 5.89 -7.36
C LEU A 147 -17.47 6.18 -5.87
N ILE A 148 -18.49 5.87 -5.07
CA ILE A 148 -18.46 6.00 -3.62
C ILE A 148 -18.01 4.66 -3.06
N ASP A 149 -16.94 4.64 -2.28
CA ASP A 149 -16.54 3.47 -1.50
C ASP A 149 -17.57 3.20 -0.40
N SER A 150 -18.31 2.11 -0.53
CA SER A 150 -19.40 1.72 0.37
C SER A 150 -19.11 0.46 1.17
N THR A 151 -18.04 -0.26 0.81
CA THR A 151 -17.63 -1.52 1.42
C THR A 151 -16.22 -1.44 2.02
N GLY A 152 -15.54 -0.30 1.85
CA GLY A 152 -14.21 -0.05 2.41
C GLY A 152 -13.12 -0.77 1.62
N ILE A 153 -13.17 -0.70 0.29
CA ILE A 153 -12.14 -1.30 -0.58
C ILE A 153 -10.82 -0.53 -0.55
N TYR A 154 -10.83 0.70 -0.03
CA TYR A 154 -9.65 1.47 0.27
C TYR A 154 -9.71 2.02 1.70
N GLY A 155 -8.74 1.63 2.52
CA GLY A 155 -8.59 2.12 3.89
C GLY A 155 -7.29 2.89 4.09
N ASN A 156 -7.07 3.32 5.35
CA ASN A 156 -5.97 4.21 5.75
C ASN A 156 -6.00 5.58 5.04
N ASP A 157 -7.21 6.10 4.87
CA ASP A 157 -7.54 7.30 4.08
C ASP A 157 -8.52 8.24 4.81
N ASP A 158 -8.58 8.15 6.14
CA ASP A 158 -9.44 8.94 7.03
C ASP A 158 -10.94 8.67 6.93
N ASN A 159 -11.29 7.42 6.62
CA ASN A 159 -12.66 7.03 6.35
C ASN A 159 -13.25 7.85 5.18
N SER A 160 -12.39 8.24 4.23
CA SER A 160 -12.83 8.81 2.98
C SER A 160 -13.63 7.76 2.21
N THR A 161 -14.63 8.21 1.46
CA THR A 161 -15.37 7.36 0.53
C THR A 161 -14.97 7.60 -0.92
N GLY A 162 -14.00 8.49 -1.15
CA GLY A 162 -13.50 8.82 -2.48
C GLY A 162 -12.45 7.82 -2.97
N LEU A 163 -12.74 7.18 -4.11
CA LEU A 163 -11.78 6.33 -4.81
C LEU A 163 -11.05 7.13 -5.89
N PHE A 164 -9.79 6.78 -6.17
CA PHE A 164 -8.94 7.49 -7.11
C PHE A 164 -7.86 6.57 -7.70
N TYR A 165 -7.14 7.11 -8.69
CA TYR A 165 -5.89 6.51 -9.13
C TYR A 165 -4.85 7.58 -9.43
N TYR A 166 -3.59 7.22 -9.26
CA TYR A 166 -2.47 8.00 -9.77
C TYR A 166 -2.07 7.49 -11.15
N LEU A 167 -1.71 8.40 -12.05
CA LEU A 167 -1.21 8.09 -13.39
C LEU A 167 0.06 8.88 -13.68
N LEU A 168 1.13 8.15 -13.97
CA LEU A 168 2.35 8.67 -14.58
C LEU A 168 2.41 8.18 -16.03
N LYS A 169 2.08 9.07 -16.98
CA LYS A 169 1.91 8.71 -18.39
C LYS A 169 2.88 9.48 -19.29
N PRO A 170 3.69 8.80 -20.13
CA PRO A 170 4.47 9.45 -21.19
C PRO A 170 3.57 9.95 -22.32
N ARG A 171 4.06 10.89 -23.13
CA ARG A 171 3.27 11.50 -24.23
C ARG A 171 2.67 10.45 -25.17
N LEU A 172 3.47 9.45 -25.55
CA LEU A 172 3.04 8.30 -26.34
C LEU A 172 3.31 7.03 -25.54
N ALA A 173 2.27 6.44 -24.95
CA ALA A 173 2.39 5.20 -24.20
C ALA A 173 2.24 3.99 -25.14
N LYS A 174 3.23 3.09 -25.12
CA LYS A 174 3.25 1.81 -25.86
C LYS A 174 2.60 0.67 -25.07
N GLY A 175 2.38 0.87 -23.79
CA GLY A 175 1.78 -0.09 -22.87
C GLY A 175 1.56 0.55 -21.51
N ALA A 176 0.95 -0.19 -20.60
CA ALA A 176 0.70 0.26 -19.24
C ALA A 176 1.00 -0.85 -18.23
N ILE A 177 1.58 -0.49 -17.09
CA ILE A 177 1.64 -1.33 -15.89
C ILE A 177 0.72 -0.75 -14.83
N ILE A 178 -0.13 -1.60 -14.25
CA ILE A 178 -0.98 -1.27 -13.11
C ILE A 178 -0.31 -1.83 -11.85
N LEU A 179 -0.16 -1.00 -10.82
CA LEU A 179 0.35 -1.40 -9.51
C LEU A 179 -0.81 -1.39 -8.50
N LEU A 180 -1.09 -2.56 -7.95
CA LEU A 180 -2.12 -2.78 -6.95
C LEU A 180 -1.47 -2.89 -5.56
N PRO A 181 -1.95 -2.15 -4.55
CA PRO A 181 -1.37 -2.10 -3.21
C PRO A 181 -1.59 -3.42 -2.44
N SER A 182 -0.75 -3.65 -1.43
CA SER A 182 -1.01 -4.65 -0.39
C SER A 182 -2.14 -4.22 0.56
N THR A 183 -2.60 -5.15 1.41
CA THR A 183 -3.64 -4.85 2.41
C THR A 183 -3.28 -3.64 3.26
N GLY A 184 -4.13 -2.61 3.24
CA GLY A 184 -3.94 -1.36 3.98
C GLY A 184 -2.78 -0.47 3.48
N GLU A 185 -2.11 -0.80 2.38
CA GLU A 185 -1.06 0.05 1.83
C GLU A 185 -1.67 1.24 1.06
N THR A 186 -1.17 2.46 1.31
CA THR A 186 -1.62 3.65 0.58
C THR A 186 -1.01 3.70 -0.82
N ALA A 187 -1.73 4.29 -1.77
CA ALA A 187 -1.25 4.46 -3.14
C ALA A 187 0.06 5.29 -3.19
N GLU A 188 0.21 6.29 -2.33
CA GLU A 188 1.43 7.09 -2.19
C GLU A 188 2.63 6.23 -1.72
N ASN A 189 2.40 5.26 -0.83
CA ASN A 189 3.45 4.32 -0.43
C ASN A 189 3.84 3.38 -1.57
N VAL A 190 2.88 2.87 -2.35
CA VAL A 190 3.17 2.07 -3.56
C VAL A 190 4.03 2.87 -4.54
N ILE A 191 3.68 4.13 -4.80
CA ILE A 191 4.46 5.02 -5.68
C ILE A 191 5.88 5.19 -5.16
N SER A 192 6.02 5.49 -3.86
CA SER A 192 7.32 5.71 -3.23
C SER A 192 8.21 4.46 -3.24
N CYS A 193 7.62 3.28 -2.99
CA CYS A 193 8.29 2.00 -3.10
C CYS A 193 8.73 1.67 -4.53
N ASN A 194 7.98 2.14 -5.53
CA ASN A 194 8.19 1.84 -6.95
C ASN A 194 8.83 3.00 -7.72
N LYS A 195 9.46 3.97 -7.04
CA LYS A 195 10.11 5.14 -7.67
C LYS A 195 10.95 4.77 -8.89
N LYS A 196 11.89 3.83 -8.73
CA LYS A 196 12.79 3.40 -9.81
C LYS A 196 12.01 2.75 -10.96
N LEU A 197 11.07 1.86 -10.66
CA LEU A 197 10.24 1.17 -11.64
C LEU A 197 9.39 2.16 -12.47
N MET A 198 8.67 3.06 -11.80
CA MET A 198 7.81 4.05 -12.44
C MET A 198 8.58 5.00 -13.37
N GLN A 199 9.76 5.47 -12.92
CA GLN A 199 10.59 6.37 -13.71
C GLN A 199 11.21 5.66 -14.93
N LEU A 200 11.69 4.42 -14.75
CA LEU A 200 12.20 3.62 -15.86
C LEU A 200 11.09 3.25 -16.86
N ALA A 201 9.90 2.90 -16.37
CA ALA A 201 8.74 2.64 -17.22
C ALA A 201 8.39 3.86 -18.08
N TYR A 202 8.29 5.05 -17.45
CA TYR A 202 8.04 6.31 -18.15
C TYR A 202 9.05 6.57 -19.28
N ASN A 203 10.35 6.44 -18.98
CA ASN A 203 11.43 6.64 -19.94
C ASN A 203 11.42 5.63 -21.10
N ASN A 204 10.75 4.50 -20.91
CA ASN A 204 10.58 3.47 -21.92
C ASN A 204 9.19 3.49 -22.57
N ASN A 205 8.48 4.62 -22.48
CA ASN A 205 7.16 4.83 -23.07
C ASN A 205 6.09 3.88 -22.50
N ILE A 206 6.20 3.51 -21.22
CA ILE A 206 5.21 2.70 -20.52
C ILE A 206 4.52 3.61 -19.49
N ALA A 207 3.20 3.66 -19.50
CA ALA A 207 2.44 4.34 -18.47
C ALA A 207 2.40 3.50 -17.19
N THR A 208 2.39 4.13 -16.02
CA THR A 208 2.14 3.46 -14.75
C THR A 208 0.94 4.07 -14.06
N ALA A 209 -0.01 3.22 -13.65
CA ALA A 209 -1.13 3.62 -12.81
C ALA A 209 -1.08 2.90 -11.46
N VAL A 210 -1.43 3.61 -10.38
CA VAL A 210 -1.52 3.08 -9.01
C VAL A 210 -2.92 3.35 -8.48
N LEU A 211 -3.61 2.30 -8.05
CA LEU A 211 -5.04 2.36 -7.75
C LEU A 211 -5.31 2.40 -6.25
N SER A 212 -6.34 3.14 -5.82
CA SER A 212 -6.81 3.15 -4.43
C SER A 212 -7.68 1.92 -4.14
N VAL A 213 -7.08 0.74 -4.05
CA VAL A 213 -7.79 -0.52 -3.74
C VAL A 213 -6.88 -1.44 -2.94
N ASN A 214 -6.93 -1.30 -1.62
CA ASN A 214 -6.02 -1.96 -0.68
C ASN A 214 -6.76 -2.88 0.29
N PHE A 215 -8.02 -3.20 0.01
CA PHE A 215 -8.82 -4.15 0.76
C PHE A 215 -9.91 -4.71 -0.15
N ASN A 216 -10.22 -6.01 -0.04
CA ASN A 216 -11.40 -6.62 -0.65
C ASN A 216 -11.66 -8.01 -0.07
N LYS A 217 -12.86 -8.56 -0.34
CA LYS A 217 -13.27 -9.91 0.07
C LYS A 217 -13.11 -10.93 -1.07
N SER A 218 -11.92 -10.95 -1.67
CA SER A 218 -11.59 -11.62 -2.94
C SER A 218 -12.41 -11.17 -4.15
N LEU A 219 -11.73 -11.04 -5.28
CA LEU A 219 -12.28 -10.37 -6.47
C LEU A 219 -13.53 -11.02 -7.05
N GLU A 220 -13.65 -12.35 -7.00
CA GLU A 220 -14.80 -13.06 -7.56
C GLU A 220 -16.11 -12.79 -6.80
N SER A 221 -16.02 -12.40 -5.52
CA SER A 221 -17.16 -12.06 -4.66
C SER A 221 -17.30 -10.57 -4.38
N ASP A 222 -16.31 -9.75 -4.72
CA ASP A 222 -16.28 -8.32 -4.40
C ASP A 222 -16.66 -7.46 -5.61
N LYS A 223 -17.98 -7.25 -5.78
CA LYS A 223 -18.52 -6.46 -6.88
C LYS A 223 -18.00 -5.02 -6.90
N GLN A 224 -17.88 -4.37 -5.73
CA GLN A 224 -17.43 -2.98 -5.66
C GLN A 224 -15.99 -2.84 -6.15
N THR A 225 -15.12 -3.77 -5.77
CA THR A 225 -13.76 -3.84 -6.27
C THR A 225 -13.72 -4.02 -7.78
N ILE A 226 -14.51 -4.96 -8.34
CA ILE A 226 -14.59 -5.17 -9.78
C ILE A 226 -15.09 -3.91 -10.50
N ASP A 227 -16.20 -3.30 -10.05
CA ASP A 227 -16.74 -2.09 -10.65
C ASP A 227 -15.72 -0.94 -10.67
N PHE A 228 -14.93 -0.81 -9.59
CA PHE A 228 -13.85 0.17 -9.52
C PHE A 228 -12.74 -0.12 -10.53
N LEU A 229 -12.24 -1.37 -10.59
CA LEU A 229 -11.19 -1.76 -11.55
C LEU A 229 -11.65 -1.54 -12.99
N GLU A 230 -12.86 -2.00 -13.33
CA GLU A 230 -13.45 -1.86 -14.67
C GLU A 230 -13.61 -0.38 -15.06
N THR A 231 -14.07 0.46 -14.14
CA THR A 231 -14.22 1.90 -14.34
C THR A 231 -12.87 2.58 -14.59
N VAL A 232 -11.85 2.24 -13.79
CA VAL A 232 -10.50 2.79 -13.98
C VAL A 232 -9.91 2.31 -15.31
N PHE A 233 -10.00 1.02 -15.62
CA PHE A 233 -9.45 0.47 -16.86
C PHE A 233 -10.12 1.06 -18.09
N ASN A 234 -11.43 1.25 -18.06
CA ASN A 234 -12.15 1.98 -19.09
C ASN A 234 -11.59 3.40 -19.26
N ARG A 235 -11.44 4.18 -18.18
CA ARG A 235 -10.88 5.53 -18.25
C ARG A 235 -9.44 5.57 -18.76
N LEU A 236 -8.60 4.62 -18.33
CA LEU A 236 -7.22 4.51 -18.81
C LEU A 236 -7.17 4.29 -20.33
N VAL A 237 -8.09 3.52 -20.90
CA VAL A 237 -8.18 3.31 -22.35
C VAL A 237 -8.87 4.49 -23.04
N GLU A 238 -10.07 4.87 -22.61
CA GLU A 238 -10.93 5.79 -23.35
C GLU A 238 -10.52 7.25 -23.17
N LYS A 239 -10.22 7.68 -21.93
CA LYS A 239 -9.78 9.05 -21.65
C LYS A 239 -8.28 9.21 -21.92
N HIS A 240 -7.48 8.27 -21.41
CA HIS A 240 -6.01 8.38 -21.49
C HIS A 240 -5.41 7.73 -22.72
N LYS A 241 -6.22 7.13 -23.61
CA LYS A 241 -5.78 6.57 -24.89
C LYS A 241 -4.65 5.55 -24.73
N LEU A 242 -4.65 4.80 -23.61
CA LEU A 242 -3.70 3.71 -23.41
C LEU A 242 -4.11 2.50 -24.26
N PRO A 243 -3.15 1.77 -24.85
CA PRO A 243 -3.44 0.62 -25.71
C PRO A 243 -4.10 -0.53 -24.92
N LYS A 244 -5.40 -0.75 -25.16
CA LYS A 244 -6.26 -1.72 -24.43
C LYS A 244 -5.66 -3.13 -24.31
N ASN A 245 -4.91 -3.58 -25.31
CA ASN A 245 -4.31 -4.92 -25.37
C ASN A 245 -2.86 -5.00 -24.84
N LYS A 246 -2.31 -3.91 -24.27
CA LYS A 246 -0.92 -3.84 -23.79
C LYS A 246 -0.83 -3.43 -22.32
N PHE A 247 -1.74 -3.96 -21.50
CA PHE A 247 -1.76 -3.79 -20.04
C PHE A 247 -1.06 -4.95 -19.33
N ILE A 248 -0.26 -4.64 -18.33
CA ILE A 248 0.36 -5.60 -17.40
C ILE A 248 -0.21 -5.30 -16.03
N LEU A 249 -0.77 -6.31 -15.35
CA LEU A 249 -1.22 -6.15 -13.97
C LEU A 249 -0.13 -6.63 -13.02
N SER A 250 0.12 -5.85 -11.96
CA SER A 250 1.08 -6.19 -10.93
C SER A 250 0.62 -5.76 -9.55
N GLY A 251 1.04 -6.47 -8.51
CA GLY A 251 0.82 -6.03 -7.15
C GLY A 251 1.61 -6.85 -6.13
N LEU A 252 1.73 -6.29 -4.93
CA LEU A 252 2.32 -6.94 -3.76
C LEU A 252 1.22 -7.51 -2.86
N SER A 253 1.41 -8.73 -2.35
CA SER A 253 0.47 -9.34 -1.39
C SER A 253 -0.95 -9.46 -1.97
N LEU A 254 -1.98 -8.96 -1.27
CA LEU A 254 -3.34 -8.79 -1.79
C LEU A 254 -3.37 -8.18 -3.20
N GLY A 255 -2.56 -7.17 -3.49
CA GLY A 255 -2.47 -6.58 -4.83
C GLY A 255 -1.97 -7.58 -5.88
N GLY A 256 -1.08 -8.49 -5.49
CA GLY A 256 -0.61 -9.58 -6.35
C GLY A 256 -1.67 -10.66 -6.55
N CYS A 257 -2.41 -11.02 -5.50
CA CYS A 257 -3.61 -11.86 -5.60
C CYS A 257 -4.60 -11.23 -6.58
N ASN A 258 -4.82 -9.91 -6.46
CA ASN A 258 -5.75 -9.18 -7.31
C ASN A 258 -5.34 -9.17 -8.78
N ALA A 259 -4.05 -8.92 -9.04
CA ALA A 259 -3.50 -8.92 -10.40
C ALA A 259 -3.64 -10.30 -11.07
N LEU A 260 -3.32 -11.36 -10.33
CA LEU A 260 -3.45 -12.75 -10.79
C LEU A 260 -4.91 -13.11 -11.03
N ARG A 261 -5.79 -12.86 -10.05
CA ARG A 261 -7.20 -13.24 -10.11
C ARG A 261 -7.95 -12.53 -11.22
N TYR A 262 -7.76 -11.23 -11.38
CA TYR A 262 -8.37 -10.50 -12.50
C TYR A 262 -7.88 -11.07 -13.86
N THR A 263 -6.61 -11.44 -13.95
CA THR A 263 -6.06 -12.04 -15.17
C THR A 263 -6.67 -13.41 -15.46
N GLU A 264 -6.86 -14.25 -14.45
CA GLU A 264 -7.58 -15.53 -14.56
C GLU A 264 -9.01 -15.32 -15.04
N MET A 265 -9.76 -14.43 -14.39
CA MET A 265 -11.14 -14.07 -14.76
C MET A 265 -11.22 -13.60 -16.21
N SER A 266 -10.26 -12.82 -16.69
CA SER A 266 -10.23 -12.36 -18.09
C SER A 266 -10.01 -13.46 -19.15
N ARG A 267 -9.65 -14.67 -18.70
CA ARG A 267 -9.44 -15.87 -19.51
C ARG A 267 -10.47 -16.97 -19.21
N ASP A 268 -11.39 -16.72 -18.30
CA ASP A 268 -12.50 -17.60 -17.98
C ASP A 268 -13.77 -17.05 -18.63
N SER A 269 -14.46 -17.89 -19.40
CA SER A 269 -15.69 -17.51 -20.13
C SER A 269 -16.86 -17.16 -19.22
N THR A 270 -16.80 -17.49 -17.93
CA THR A 270 -17.84 -17.14 -16.96
C THR A 270 -17.83 -15.66 -16.57
N TYR A 271 -16.70 -14.96 -16.79
CA TYR A 271 -16.55 -13.55 -16.46
C TYR A 271 -16.44 -12.68 -17.72
N ASN A 272 -16.91 -11.44 -17.61
CA ASN A 272 -16.76 -10.44 -18.64
C ASN A 272 -15.94 -9.26 -18.11
N THR A 273 -14.64 -9.25 -18.41
CA THR A 273 -13.71 -8.21 -17.98
C THR A 273 -13.39 -7.24 -19.12
N TYR A 274 -13.24 -5.95 -18.80
CA TYR A 274 -12.93 -4.93 -19.79
C TYR A 274 -11.55 -5.11 -20.40
N LEU A 275 -10.55 -5.49 -19.58
CA LEU A 275 -9.21 -5.80 -20.04
C LEU A 275 -9.00 -7.31 -20.14
N LYS A 276 -8.14 -7.67 -21.10
CA LYS A 276 -7.44 -8.95 -21.14
C LYS A 276 -5.95 -8.63 -20.99
N PRO A 277 -5.40 -8.68 -19.76
CA PRO A 277 -4.00 -8.31 -19.52
C PRO A 277 -3.06 -9.10 -20.42
N LEU A 278 -2.05 -8.44 -20.96
CA LEU A 278 -1.01 -9.03 -21.80
C LEU A 278 -0.12 -9.99 -20.99
N ALA A 279 0.15 -9.63 -19.73
CA ALA A 279 0.94 -10.40 -18.78
C ALA A 279 0.58 -10.02 -17.34
N VAL A 280 1.01 -10.84 -16.38
CA VAL A 280 0.79 -10.60 -14.96
C VAL A 280 2.06 -10.79 -14.13
N ILE A 281 2.23 -9.92 -13.13
CA ILE A 281 3.34 -9.96 -12.18
C ILE A 281 2.79 -10.05 -10.75
N GLY A 282 2.99 -11.19 -10.09
CA GLY A 282 2.71 -11.33 -8.65
C GLY A 282 3.97 -11.02 -7.83
N ILE A 283 3.88 -10.13 -6.85
CA ILE A 283 4.98 -9.85 -5.92
C ILE A 283 4.56 -10.41 -4.55
N ASP A 284 5.20 -11.51 -4.17
CA ASP A 284 4.98 -12.25 -2.94
C ASP A 284 3.49 -12.46 -2.53
N PRO A 285 2.55 -12.79 -3.45
CA PRO A 285 1.16 -12.99 -3.08
C PRO A 285 0.94 -14.37 -2.41
N PRO A 286 0.08 -14.47 -1.38
CA PRO A 286 -0.45 -15.76 -0.98
C PRO A 286 -1.44 -16.26 -2.03
N VAL A 287 -1.10 -17.31 -2.77
CA VAL A 287 -1.93 -17.79 -3.89
C VAL A 287 -2.89 -18.93 -3.54
N ASP A 288 -2.67 -19.59 -2.39
CA ASP A 288 -3.47 -20.70 -1.87
C ASP A 288 -4.10 -20.30 -0.52
N MET A 289 -5.40 -20.01 -0.54
CA MET A 289 -6.12 -19.49 0.63
C MET A 289 -6.33 -20.57 1.70
N ALA A 290 -6.45 -21.84 1.30
CA ALA A 290 -6.60 -22.94 2.25
C ALA A 290 -5.28 -23.15 3.01
N ASP A 291 -4.16 -23.13 2.31
CA ASP A 291 -2.83 -23.23 2.93
C ASP A 291 -2.55 -22.00 3.83
N LEU A 292 -2.94 -20.79 3.40
CA LEU A 292 -2.80 -19.60 4.23
C LEU A 292 -3.62 -19.70 5.53
N TYR A 293 -4.87 -20.21 5.46
CA TYR A 293 -5.70 -20.46 6.65
C TYR A 293 -5.03 -21.46 7.60
N ASN A 294 -4.58 -22.60 7.08
CA ASN A 294 -3.99 -23.66 7.89
C ASN A 294 -2.70 -23.18 8.57
N ASN A 295 -1.83 -22.50 7.83
CA ASN A 295 -0.61 -21.89 8.37
C ASN A 295 -0.92 -20.88 9.49
N ALA A 296 -1.95 -20.04 9.31
CA ALA A 296 -2.36 -19.10 10.35
C ALA A 296 -2.89 -19.81 11.61
N LYS A 297 -3.69 -20.87 11.43
CA LYS A 297 -4.22 -21.69 12.53
C LYS A 297 -3.11 -22.38 13.32
N GLU A 298 -2.14 -22.97 12.63
CA GLU A 298 -0.98 -23.64 13.25
C GLU A 298 -0.14 -22.64 14.05
N GLN A 299 0.15 -21.47 13.47
CA GLN A 299 0.94 -20.43 14.13
C GLN A 299 0.28 -19.81 15.35
N ILE A 300 -1.05 -19.67 15.38
CA ILE A 300 -1.76 -19.21 16.58
C ILE A 300 -1.43 -20.12 17.76
N ILE A 301 -1.54 -21.44 17.56
CA ILE A 301 -1.27 -22.43 18.61
C ILE A 301 0.18 -22.33 19.10
N GLU A 302 1.14 -22.15 18.21
CA GLU A 302 2.55 -22.03 18.57
C GLU A 302 2.86 -20.73 19.32
N TYR A 303 2.38 -19.59 18.81
CA TYR A 303 2.66 -18.29 19.41
C TYR A 303 1.94 -18.10 20.75
N GLU A 304 0.72 -18.61 20.91
CA GLU A 304 0.00 -18.57 22.19
C GLU A 304 0.73 -19.36 23.29
N LYS A 305 1.37 -20.49 22.94
CA LYS A 305 2.18 -21.29 23.88
C LYS A 305 3.40 -20.52 24.40
N GLU A 306 4.01 -19.65 23.60
CA GLU A 306 5.12 -18.80 24.04
C GLU A 306 4.67 -17.71 25.04
N GLY A 307 3.39 -17.33 25.02
CA GLY A 307 2.80 -16.40 25.98
C GLY A 307 3.55 -15.07 26.08
N SER A 308 3.93 -14.70 27.31
CA SER A 308 4.62 -13.42 27.58
C SER A 308 6.04 -13.32 27.00
N ALA A 309 6.65 -14.45 26.59
CA ALA A 309 7.98 -14.47 25.97
C ALA A 309 7.96 -14.11 24.48
N LEU A 310 6.79 -13.91 23.88
CA LEU A 310 6.63 -13.67 22.46
C LEU A 310 7.32 -12.34 22.04
N SER A 311 8.23 -12.42 21.07
CA SER A 311 8.87 -11.23 20.50
C SER A 311 7.86 -10.30 19.81
N GLU A 312 8.17 -9.00 19.71
CA GLU A 312 7.29 -8.03 19.02
C GLU A 312 6.99 -8.41 17.56
N SER A 313 7.97 -8.98 16.84
CA SER A 313 7.76 -9.42 15.46
C SER A 313 6.80 -10.60 15.36
N LYS A 314 6.80 -11.50 16.36
CA LYS A 314 5.85 -12.62 16.45
C LYS A 314 4.47 -12.15 16.95
N LYS A 315 4.38 -11.17 17.85
CA LYS A 315 3.08 -10.55 18.22
C LYS A 315 2.36 -9.95 17.02
N ALA A 316 3.10 -9.23 16.17
CA ALA A 316 2.54 -8.70 14.92
C ALA A 316 2.05 -9.83 13.99
N ALA A 317 2.78 -10.94 13.91
CA ALA A 317 2.38 -12.11 13.13
C ALA A 317 1.14 -12.81 13.71
N LEU A 318 1.06 -12.95 15.03
CA LEU A 318 -0.10 -13.52 15.72
C LEU A 318 -1.37 -12.70 15.45
N ASN A 319 -1.28 -11.36 15.53
CA ASN A 319 -2.41 -10.49 15.20
C ASN A 319 -2.85 -10.64 13.74
N GLU A 320 -1.90 -10.79 12.81
CA GLU A 320 -2.20 -11.08 11.41
C GLU A 320 -2.89 -12.44 11.26
N CYS A 321 -2.46 -13.47 11.99
CA CYS A 321 -3.12 -14.79 11.97
C CYS A 321 -4.58 -14.71 12.45
N TYR A 322 -4.87 -14.03 13.57
CA TYR A 322 -6.26 -13.86 14.01
C TYR A 322 -7.10 -13.11 12.98
N PHE A 323 -6.56 -12.01 12.45
CA PHE A 323 -7.22 -11.25 11.40
C PHE A 323 -7.54 -12.14 10.18
N LEU A 324 -6.60 -12.96 9.72
CA LEU A 324 -6.81 -13.88 8.59
C LEU A 324 -7.91 -14.90 8.88
N ILE A 325 -7.90 -15.54 10.06
CA ILE A 325 -8.93 -16.52 10.43
C ILE A 325 -10.31 -15.85 10.51
N GLU A 326 -10.40 -14.68 11.14
CA GLU A 326 -11.66 -13.93 11.27
C GLU A 326 -12.21 -13.52 9.90
N GLU A 327 -11.39 -12.94 9.03
CA GLU A 327 -11.83 -12.53 7.70
C GLU A 327 -12.17 -13.73 6.81
N PHE A 328 -11.43 -14.83 6.88
CA PHE A 328 -11.76 -16.03 6.12
C PHE A 328 -13.05 -16.70 6.59
N HIS A 329 -13.37 -16.65 7.89
CA HIS A 329 -14.68 -17.11 8.38
C HIS A 329 -15.81 -16.23 7.86
N LYS A 330 -15.64 -14.90 7.88
CA LYS A 330 -16.63 -13.96 7.32
C LYS A 330 -16.80 -14.15 5.80
N GLN A 331 -15.71 -14.40 5.09
CA GLN A 331 -15.71 -14.45 3.64
C GLN A 331 -16.14 -15.81 3.10
N TYR A 332 -15.57 -16.90 3.63
CA TYR A 332 -15.75 -18.26 3.12
C TYR A 332 -16.74 -19.09 3.94
N GLY A 333 -17.27 -18.55 5.04
CA GLY A 333 -18.29 -19.18 5.88
C GLY A 333 -17.74 -20.12 6.96
N GLY A 334 -16.42 -20.36 7.00
CA GLY A 334 -15.77 -21.23 7.96
C GLY A 334 -14.41 -21.70 7.47
N SER A 335 -13.95 -22.87 7.93
CA SER A 335 -12.65 -23.44 7.57
C SER A 335 -12.62 -24.06 6.16
N PRO A 336 -11.42 -24.31 5.58
CA PRO A 336 -11.28 -24.99 4.30
C PRO A 336 -11.82 -26.43 4.28
N ILE A 337 -11.95 -27.07 5.44
CA ILE A 337 -12.54 -28.41 5.56
C ILE A 337 -14.06 -28.34 5.41
N GLU A 338 -14.68 -27.31 5.99
CA GLU A 338 -16.14 -27.10 5.95
C GLU A 338 -16.60 -26.52 4.61
N HIS A 339 -15.82 -25.59 4.04
CA HIS A 339 -16.17 -24.84 2.83
C HIS A 339 -15.11 -24.94 1.72
N PRO A 340 -14.68 -26.15 1.30
CA PRO A 340 -13.53 -26.32 0.41
C PRO A 340 -13.67 -25.57 -0.94
N GLN A 341 -14.88 -25.52 -1.50
CA GLN A 341 -15.12 -24.87 -2.79
C GLN A 341 -14.93 -23.35 -2.73
N ASN A 342 -15.22 -22.72 -1.59
CA ASN A 342 -15.04 -21.28 -1.42
C ASN A 342 -13.55 -20.92 -1.41
N TYR A 343 -12.72 -21.72 -0.71
CA TYR A 343 -11.28 -21.54 -0.70
C TYR A 343 -10.63 -21.85 -2.06
N ILE A 344 -11.10 -22.86 -2.78
CA ILE A 344 -10.65 -23.14 -4.17
C ILE A 344 -11.01 -21.95 -5.08
N GLY A 345 -12.23 -21.43 -4.97
CA GLY A 345 -12.72 -20.30 -5.77
C GLY A 345 -11.91 -19.01 -5.56
N GLY A 346 -11.51 -18.71 -4.32
CA GLY A 346 -10.72 -17.52 -3.98
C GLY A 346 -9.20 -17.67 -4.11
N SER A 347 -8.71 -18.88 -4.34
CA SER A 347 -7.27 -19.15 -4.56
C SER A 347 -6.87 -18.96 -6.01
N GLN A 348 -5.81 -18.19 -6.26
CA GLN A 348 -5.22 -18.08 -7.61
C GLN A 348 -4.55 -19.40 -8.01
N PHE A 349 -4.05 -20.15 -7.03
CA PHE A 349 -3.54 -21.50 -7.22
C PHE A 349 -3.91 -22.36 -6.03
N SER A 350 -4.51 -23.53 -6.29
CA SER A 350 -4.81 -24.51 -5.25
C SER A 350 -3.90 -25.70 -5.42
N ARG A 351 -2.94 -25.88 -4.51
CA ARG A 351 -1.91 -26.93 -4.60
C ARG A 351 -2.50 -28.33 -4.61
N ASN A 352 -3.63 -28.51 -3.91
CA ASN A 352 -4.34 -29.79 -3.82
C ASN A 352 -5.21 -30.11 -5.06
N GLN A 353 -5.34 -29.20 -6.03
CA GLN A 353 -6.09 -29.43 -7.26
C GLN A 353 -5.18 -29.88 -8.39
N THR A 354 -5.53 -30.98 -9.05
CA THR A 354 -4.73 -31.56 -10.14
C THR A 354 -4.73 -30.70 -11.42
N ASP A 355 -5.76 -29.89 -11.60
CA ASP A 355 -5.87 -28.88 -12.65
C ASP A 355 -5.31 -27.51 -12.21
N GLY A 356 -4.73 -27.40 -11.01
CA GLY A 356 -4.16 -26.18 -10.44
C GLY A 356 -5.19 -25.14 -9.99
N GLY A 357 -6.49 -25.47 -9.99
CA GLY A 357 -7.56 -24.53 -9.66
C GLY A 357 -7.64 -23.39 -10.69
N ASN A 358 -7.65 -22.14 -10.23
CA ASN A 358 -7.75 -20.99 -11.14
C ASN A 358 -6.49 -20.77 -12.00
N ALA A 359 -5.32 -21.28 -11.59
CA ALA A 359 -4.06 -21.11 -12.32
C ALA A 359 -4.10 -21.67 -13.75
N LYS A 360 -5.00 -22.62 -14.07
CA LYS A 360 -5.20 -23.12 -15.44
C LYS A 360 -5.53 -22.00 -16.45
N HIS A 361 -6.11 -20.90 -15.99
CA HIS A 361 -6.43 -19.75 -16.84
C HIS A 361 -5.20 -18.90 -17.19
N LEU A 362 -4.04 -19.19 -16.60
CA LEU A 362 -2.77 -18.49 -16.84
C LEU A 362 -1.80 -19.28 -17.74
N LEU A 363 -2.23 -20.40 -18.34
CA LEU A 363 -1.36 -21.27 -19.15
C LEU A 363 -0.85 -20.63 -20.44
N GLN A 364 -1.57 -19.64 -20.99
CA GLN A 364 -1.33 -19.09 -22.33
C GLN A 364 -0.87 -17.62 -22.31
N LEU A 365 -0.28 -17.16 -21.21
CA LEU A 365 0.29 -15.82 -21.12
C LEU A 365 1.54 -15.78 -20.22
N PRO A 366 2.38 -14.74 -20.34
CA PRO A 366 3.53 -14.55 -19.45
C PRO A 366 3.11 -14.31 -18.00
N VAL A 367 3.71 -15.08 -17.09
CA VAL A 367 3.46 -14.99 -15.64
C VAL A 367 4.81 -14.84 -14.95
N ARG A 368 4.96 -13.81 -14.12
CA ARG A 368 6.20 -13.60 -13.36
C ARG A 368 5.87 -13.44 -11.88
N LEU A 369 6.45 -14.30 -11.04
CA LEU A 369 6.27 -14.25 -9.59
C LEU A 369 7.59 -13.89 -8.91
N TYR A 370 7.62 -12.80 -8.16
CA TYR A 370 8.76 -12.42 -7.31
C TYR A 370 8.50 -12.84 -5.88
N CYS A 371 9.51 -13.34 -5.19
CA CYS A 371 9.47 -13.58 -3.74
C CYS A 371 10.90 -13.52 -3.21
N ASP A 372 11.10 -13.03 -1.99
CA ASP A 372 12.37 -13.14 -1.26
C ASP A 372 12.28 -14.32 -0.28
N PRO A 373 12.72 -15.54 -0.67
CA PRO A 373 12.59 -16.73 0.15
C PRO A 373 13.67 -16.80 1.25
N ASP A 374 13.85 -15.72 2.01
CA ASP A 374 14.85 -15.65 3.08
C ASP A 374 14.41 -16.45 4.32
N ILE A 375 14.71 -17.74 4.29
CA ILE A 375 14.43 -18.70 5.35
C ILE A 375 15.07 -18.27 6.67
N LEU A 376 16.31 -17.75 6.63
CA LEU A 376 17.02 -17.35 7.86
C LEU A 376 16.31 -16.19 8.55
N TRP A 377 15.79 -15.23 7.78
CA TRP A 377 14.97 -14.17 8.33
C TRP A 377 13.66 -14.71 8.91
N GLN A 378 12.98 -15.62 8.22
CA GLN A 378 11.72 -16.20 8.71
C GLN A 378 11.91 -17.00 10.01
N LEU A 379 12.93 -17.84 10.10
CA LEU A 379 13.28 -18.57 11.31
C LEU A 379 13.58 -17.60 12.47
N LYS A 380 14.39 -16.58 12.22
CA LYS A 380 14.82 -15.63 13.25
C LYS A 380 13.68 -14.75 13.77
N TYR A 381 12.86 -14.18 12.89
CA TYR A 381 11.91 -13.13 13.26
C TYR A 381 10.48 -13.63 13.40
N LYS A 382 10.15 -14.76 12.80
CA LYS A 382 8.79 -15.31 12.77
C LYS A 382 8.73 -16.74 13.31
N GLY A 383 9.85 -17.45 13.46
CA GLY A 383 9.81 -18.88 13.80
C GLY A 383 9.16 -19.73 12.72
N ARG A 384 9.16 -19.25 11.47
CA ARG A 384 8.51 -19.89 10.33
C ARG A 384 9.53 -20.67 9.51
N ASP A 385 9.16 -21.89 9.13
CA ASP A 385 9.92 -22.67 8.15
C ASP A 385 9.52 -22.29 6.70
N TYR A 386 10.04 -23.03 5.72
CA TYR A 386 9.79 -22.76 4.30
C TYR A 386 8.32 -22.97 3.88
N TYR A 387 7.59 -23.88 4.50
CA TYR A 387 6.21 -24.21 4.12
C TYR A 387 5.21 -23.14 4.57
N HIS A 388 5.55 -22.38 5.61
CA HIS A 388 4.79 -21.20 6.04
C HIS A 388 4.97 -19.99 5.13
N MET A 389 5.85 -20.05 4.12
CA MET A 389 6.15 -18.94 3.22
C MET A 389 5.34 -19.03 1.93
N ASN A 390 4.94 -17.87 1.40
CA ASN A 390 4.33 -17.79 0.07
C ASN A 390 5.21 -18.41 -1.01
N ALA A 391 6.55 -18.34 -0.86
CA ALA A 391 7.54 -18.95 -1.75
C ALA A 391 7.23 -20.41 -2.10
N ALA A 392 6.78 -21.21 -1.13
CA ALA A 392 6.46 -22.61 -1.37
C ALA A 392 5.29 -22.74 -2.38
N ASN A 393 4.20 -22.00 -2.18
CA ASN A 393 3.06 -22.02 -3.09
C ASN A 393 3.36 -21.36 -4.43
N LEU A 394 4.10 -20.26 -4.46
CA LEU A 394 4.50 -19.57 -5.69
C LEU A 394 5.38 -20.47 -6.57
N SER A 395 6.35 -21.16 -5.98
CA SER A 395 7.18 -22.12 -6.72
C SER A 395 6.36 -23.30 -7.25
N SER A 396 5.39 -23.81 -6.47
CA SER A 396 4.50 -24.89 -6.89
C SER A 396 3.58 -24.46 -8.05
N MET A 397 3.04 -23.24 -7.99
CA MET A 397 2.23 -22.66 -9.06
C MET A 397 3.02 -22.54 -10.37
N ILE A 398 4.26 -21.99 -10.33
CA ILE A 398 5.10 -21.90 -11.52
C ILE A 398 5.45 -23.29 -12.07
N ASN A 399 5.77 -24.24 -11.20
CA ASN A 399 6.01 -25.62 -11.61
C ASN A 399 4.79 -26.25 -12.29
N PHE A 400 3.58 -26.02 -11.78
CA PHE A 400 2.33 -26.42 -12.43
C PHE A 400 2.20 -25.82 -13.84
N LEU A 401 2.34 -24.50 -13.97
CA LEU A 401 2.21 -23.78 -15.24
C LEU A 401 3.22 -24.30 -16.27
N THR A 402 4.48 -24.45 -15.88
CA THR A 402 5.56 -24.93 -16.75
C THR A 402 5.32 -26.38 -17.19
N LYS A 403 4.93 -27.27 -16.27
CA LYS A 403 4.60 -28.67 -16.60
C LYS A 403 3.40 -28.80 -17.56
N LYS A 404 2.48 -27.84 -17.53
CA LYS A 404 1.34 -27.74 -18.44
C LYS A 404 1.63 -26.95 -19.72
N GLY A 405 2.89 -26.59 -19.96
CA GLY A 405 3.37 -26.04 -21.24
C GLY A 405 3.53 -24.53 -21.30
N ASN A 406 3.31 -23.79 -20.20
CA ASN A 406 3.60 -22.35 -20.18
C ASN A 406 5.11 -22.12 -20.12
N LYS A 407 5.72 -21.77 -21.26
CA LYS A 407 7.16 -21.46 -21.37
C LYS A 407 7.56 -20.05 -20.92
N GLN A 408 6.58 -19.23 -20.53
CA GLN A 408 6.76 -17.84 -20.12
C GLN A 408 6.34 -17.61 -18.65
N ALA A 409 6.13 -18.69 -17.90
CA ALA A 409 5.94 -18.66 -16.46
C ALA A 409 7.31 -18.72 -15.76
N GLU A 410 7.61 -17.77 -14.89
CA GLU A 410 8.87 -17.73 -14.15
C GLU A 410 8.71 -17.33 -12.69
N PHE A 411 9.50 -17.98 -11.83
CA PHE A 411 9.68 -17.61 -10.43
C PHE A 411 11.03 -16.91 -10.27
N ILE A 412 11.05 -15.73 -9.66
CA ILE A 412 12.25 -14.95 -9.40
C ILE A 412 12.53 -14.94 -7.89
N PRO A 413 13.49 -15.76 -7.41
CA PRO A 413 13.90 -15.76 -6.02
C PRO A 413 14.81 -14.56 -5.74
N ALA A 414 14.22 -13.48 -5.24
CA ALA A 414 14.88 -12.21 -4.93
C ALA A 414 15.53 -12.24 -3.54
N ILE A 415 16.38 -13.24 -3.30
CA ILE A 415 16.98 -13.51 -1.97
C ILE A 415 17.72 -12.28 -1.43
N GLY A 416 17.32 -11.84 -0.24
CA GLY A 416 17.93 -10.72 0.47
C GLY A 416 17.65 -9.34 -0.15
N LYS A 417 16.67 -9.22 -1.07
CA LYS A 417 16.33 -7.97 -1.75
C LYS A 417 15.15 -7.22 -1.12
N GLY A 418 14.43 -7.82 -0.18
CA GLY A 418 13.26 -7.21 0.46
C GLY A 418 13.61 -6.15 1.51
N PHE A 419 13.20 -4.90 1.29
CA PHE A 419 13.37 -3.74 2.16
C PHE A 419 12.14 -2.83 2.03
N ARG A 420 11.71 -2.29 3.17
CA ARG A 420 10.70 -1.24 3.25
C ARG A 420 11.27 0.07 2.73
N VAL A 421 10.39 1.01 2.39
CA VAL A 421 10.77 2.33 1.86
C VAL A 421 11.66 3.13 2.81
N ASP A 422 11.61 2.84 4.11
CA ASP A 422 12.42 3.45 5.15
C ASP A 422 13.82 2.81 5.31
N GLY A 423 14.14 1.78 4.51
CA GLY A 423 15.39 1.02 4.55
C GLY A 423 15.38 -0.19 5.47
N THR A 424 14.28 -0.45 6.19
CA THR A 424 14.18 -1.61 7.08
C THR A 424 14.08 -2.91 6.28
N ARG A 425 14.92 -3.91 6.60
CA ARG A 425 14.87 -5.23 5.97
C ARG A 425 13.52 -5.92 6.21
N HIS A 426 12.87 -6.38 5.15
CA HIS A 426 11.65 -7.17 5.22
C HIS A 426 11.42 -7.96 3.91
N PRO A 427 11.42 -9.31 3.91
CA PRO A 427 11.30 -10.11 2.68
C PRO A 427 10.01 -9.82 1.88
N HIS A 428 8.89 -9.60 2.57
CA HIS A 428 7.64 -9.17 1.96
C HIS A 428 7.67 -7.66 1.67
N SER A 429 8.18 -7.25 0.51
CA SER A 429 8.36 -5.83 0.13
C SER A 429 8.45 -5.64 -1.38
N TRP A 430 8.06 -4.46 -1.87
CA TRP A 430 8.15 -4.09 -3.29
C TRP A 430 9.58 -4.12 -3.85
N SER A 431 10.60 -3.88 -3.02
CA SER A 431 12.01 -3.80 -3.46
C SER A 431 12.58 -5.13 -3.97
N VAL A 432 11.87 -6.24 -3.80
CA VAL A 432 12.25 -7.54 -4.38
C VAL A 432 12.22 -7.52 -5.90
N VAL A 433 11.49 -6.57 -6.50
CA VAL A 433 11.45 -6.37 -7.94
C VAL A 433 12.70 -5.63 -8.41
N ASP A 434 13.51 -6.29 -9.24
CA ASP A 434 14.51 -5.59 -10.04
C ASP A 434 13.82 -4.74 -11.11
N ALA A 435 13.77 -3.42 -10.87
CA ALA A 435 13.11 -2.47 -11.75
C ALA A 435 13.65 -2.48 -13.19
N GLU A 436 14.96 -2.67 -13.38
CA GLU A 436 15.57 -2.66 -14.72
C GLU A 436 15.20 -3.93 -15.49
N GLY A 437 15.37 -5.10 -14.89
CA GLY A 437 14.95 -6.37 -15.45
C GLY A 437 13.44 -6.44 -15.69
N CYS A 438 12.63 -5.86 -14.80
CA CYS A 438 11.18 -5.79 -14.94
C CYS A 438 10.78 -4.94 -16.17
N VAL A 439 11.29 -3.71 -16.30
CA VAL A 439 10.99 -2.86 -17.45
C VAL A 439 11.48 -3.48 -18.76
N LYS A 440 12.67 -4.09 -18.76
CA LYS A 440 13.21 -4.81 -19.93
C LYS A 440 12.27 -5.94 -20.37
N TRP A 441 11.74 -6.71 -19.43
CA TRP A 441 10.78 -7.77 -19.71
C TRP A 441 9.46 -7.23 -20.25
N ILE A 442 8.88 -6.21 -19.62
CA ILE A 442 7.65 -5.56 -20.11
C ILE A 442 7.85 -5.08 -21.55
N ARG A 443 8.97 -4.42 -21.84
CA ARG A 443 9.33 -3.96 -23.19
C ARG A 443 9.41 -5.07 -24.22
N SER A 444 9.85 -6.28 -23.84
CA SER A 444 9.87 -7.40 -24.79
C SER A 444 8.47 -7.90 -25.16
N LEU A 445 7.48 -7.68 -24.30
CA LEU A 445 6.09 -8.12 -24.51
C LEU A 445 5.27 -7.10 -25.30
N ILE A 446 5.42 -5.81 -25.00
CA ILE A 446 4.61 -4.73 -25.60
C ILE A 446 5.11 -4.27 -26.98
N LYS A 447 6.03 -5.00 -27.62
CA LYS A 447 6.63 -4.61 -28.90
C LYS A 447 5.60 -4.31 -29.99
#